data_AF-A0A523KI98-F1
#
_entry.id   AF-A0A523KI98-F1
#
_cell.length_a   1.000
_cell.length_b   1.000
_cell.length_c   1.000
_cell.angle_alpha   90.00
_cell.angle_beta   90.00
_cell.angle_gamma   90.00
#
_symmetry.space_group_name_H-M   'P 1'
#
loop_
_entity.id
_entity.type
_entity.pdbx_description
1 polymer ?
#
loop_
_entity_poly.entity_id
_entity_poly.type
_entity_poly.pdbx_seq_one_letter_code
_entity_poly.pdbx_strand_id
1 'polypeptide(L)'
;MSSQAALQEALAHHQAGRLSQAECIYERILASEPRHADALHLLGVAAHQGGEHRRAVTLISAAVEALPGNALFLNNLGEAHRALAEWQLAAACYRRCLSIDAGNAAAHNNMGLVHVAENRSQAAEASFRDALALTPDDWEVHANLGDVLARGGQLSAAIACFQRAAAIAPGFAPVHVRLARLLLDRNRPLEAGESFECALSLQPGDVDAHVGLARALLEQRRFHEAEAAARAALVVEPEDDSAPLWLGYALFHQGRYPEASDAFLAPVRRLRALGSHANDSHPTFAGMSRSKLQQDMEQLRYLVDRGRLPREHHHLLNAYEEFAERHAGNTDRTVMLQISPDDAIAPYFNRLVIDAPEPVIPGGALNPDLDAQAIESAFHSGRLGFTQFDNLLNGKALAALQRYCLEPSIWFEMKFHSEVGSSLCNGFCCPLLLQIAGEIRAAFPSVFGENLFTTCWTYKYFQDESDGHIHADNGAASLNLWITPDESNLATDAGGLVLWNKAVPDEYFDATGEEMMHMSQALIAEPDAEPDYVSYASNRAMMFRSNVLHKTHRLKFRDAYLHRRVSITFLYGKPGKSMT
;
A
#
# COMPACT_ATOMS: atom_id res chain seq x y z
N MET A 1 -24.72 -28.89 50.53
CA MET A 1 -23.73 -29.58 49.67
C MET A 1 -22.35 -29.23 50.19
N SER A 2 -21.38 -30.15 50.13
CA SER A 2 -19.98 -29.79 50.41
C SER A 2 -19.46 -28.85 49.31
N SER A 3 -18.51 -27.97 49.64
CA SER A 3 -17.88 -27.04 48.70
C SER A 3 -17.29 -27.75 47.49
N GLN A 4 -16.75 -28.97 47.68
CA GLN A 4 -16.24 -29.81 46.61
C GLN A 4 -17.32 -30.32 45.65
N ALA A 5 -18.51 -30.70 46.15
CA ALA A 5 -19.62 -31.13 45.29
C ALA A 5 -20.20 -29.95 44.50
N ALA A 6 -20.31 -28.77 45.13
CA ALA A 6 -20.72 -27.54 44.46
C ALA A 6 -19.69 -27.10 43.39
N LEU A 7 -18.39 -27.28 43.65
CA LEU A 7 -17.33 -26.94 42.69
C LEU A 7 -17.41 -27.81 41.43
N GLN A 8 -17.67 -29.12 41.58
CA GLN A 8 -17.85 -30.03 40.44
C GLN A 8 -19.11 -29.68 39.62
N GLU A 9 -20.20 -29.31 40.28
CA GLU A 9 -21.40 -28.81 39.61
C GLU A 9 -21.10 -27.53 38.80
N ALA A 10 -20.42 -26.55 39.41
CA ALA A 10 -20.03 -25.31 38.75
C ALA A 10 -19.12 -25.56 37.53
N LEU A 11 -18.12 -26.44 37.66
CA LEU A 11 -17.24 -26.84 36.57
C LEU A 11 -18.01 -27.46 35.39
N ALA A 12 -19.00 -28.30 35.66
CA ALA A 12 -19.85 -28.88 34.61
C ALA A 12 -20.69 -27.82 33.88
N HIS A 13 -21.15 -26.79 34.60
CA HIS A 13 -21.80 -25.62 33.98
C HIS A 13 -20.81 -24.81 33.13
N HIS A 14 -19.62 -24.55 33.65
CA HIS A 14 -18.56 -23.79 32.98
C HIS A 14 -18.12 -24.48 31.67
N GLN A 15 -17.80 -25.78 31.72
CA GLN A 15 -17.40 -26.57 30.55
C GLN A 15 -18.48 -26.63 29.47
N ALA A 16 -19.75 -26.48 29.85
CA ALA A 16 -20.87 -26.47 28.93
C ALA A 16 -21.28 -25.05 28.48
N GLY A 17 -20.44 -24.03 28.73
CA GLY A 17 -20.68 -22.63 28.32
C GLY A 17 -21.76 -21.90 29.12
N ARG A 18 -22.29 -22.53 30.17
CA ARG A 18 -23.32 -21.96 31.06
C ARG A 18 -22.66 -21.09 32.13
N LEU A 19 -21.97 -20.04 31.70
CA LEU A 19 -21.11 -19.21 32.56
C LEU A 19 -21.90 -18.58 33.71
N SER A 20 -23.06 -17.97 33.47
CA SER A 20 -23.85 -17.34 34.54
C SER A 20 -24.29 -18.33 35.63
N GLN A 21 -24.60 -19.59 35.26
CA GLN A 21 -24.91 -20.63 36.25
C GLN A 21 -23.68 -21.07 37.03
N ALA A 22 -22.52 -21.18 36.36
CA ALA A 22 -21.25 -21.51 37.02
C ALA A 22 -20.85 -20.41 38.02
N GLU A 23 -20.93 -19.14 37.61
CA GLU A 23 -20.62 -17.98 38.43
C GLU A 23 -21.46 -17.94 39.72
N CYS A 24 -22.77 -18.14 39.61
CA CYS A 24 -23.67 -18.18 40.77
C CYS A 24 -23.23 -19.25 41.80
N ILE A 25 -22.78 -20.41 41.32
CA ILE A 25 -22.32 -21.49 42.19
C ILE A 25 -20.96 -21.15 42.81
N TYR A 26 -20.02 -20.58 42.04
CA TYR A 26 -18.74 -20.13 42.59
C TYR A 26 -18.94 -19.05 43.67
N GLU A 27 -19.78 -18.05 43.43
CA GLU A 27 -20.11 -17.01 44.41
C GLU A 27 -20.73 -17.58 45.69
N ARG A 28 -21.59 -18.60 45.57
CA ARG A 28 -22.15 -19.31 46.72
C ARG A 28 -21.08 -20.03 47.55
N ILE A 29 -20.09 -20.66 46.88
CA ILE A 29 -18.95 -21.26 47.58
C ILE A 29 -18.16 -20.19 48.32
N LEU A 30 -17.89 -19.06 47.67
CA LEU A 30 -17.13 -17.94 48.25
C LEU A 30 -17.86 -17.23 49.39
N ALA A 31 -19.20 -17.23 49.39
CA ALA A 31 -19.99 -16.72 50.50
C ALA A 31 -19.79 -17.53 51.79
N SER A 32 -19.57 -18.84 51.68
CA SER A 32 -19.25 -19.71 52.82
C SER A 32 -17.75 -19.81 53.12
N GLU A 33 -16.91 -19.77 52.08
CA GLU A 33 -15.46 -19.94 52.16
C GLU A 33 -14.75 -18.86 51.32
N PRO A 34 -14.56 -17.64 51.87
CA PRO A 34 -14.07 -16.49 51.09
C PRO A 34 -12.65 -16.65 50.51
N ARG A 35 -11.87 -17.62 50.99
CA ARG A 35 -10.50 -17.93 50.52
C ARG A 35 -10.42 -19.26 49.77
N HIS A 36 -11.54 -19.80 49.28
CA HIS A 36 -11.52 -21.03 48.49
C HIS A 36 -10.81 -20.79 47.15
N ALA A 37 -9.58 -21.24 47.03
CA ALA A 37 -8.68 -20.87 45.93
C ALA A 37 -9.22 -21.25 44.54
N ASP A 38 -9.75 -22.47 44.36
CA ASP A 38 -10.28 -22.89 43.06
C ASP A 38 -11.54 -22.13 42.64
N ALA A 39 -12.44 -21.82 43.58
CA ALA A 39 -13.65 -21.03 43.29
C ALA A 39 -13.30 -19.58 42.93
N LEU A 40 -12.31 -18.98 43.61
CA LEU A 40 -11.76 -17.66 43.26
C LEU A 40 -11.15 -17.67 41.85
N HIS A 41 -10.30 -18.67 41.55
CA HIS A 41 -9.64 -18.80 40.25
C HIS A 41 -10.65 -18.99 39.12
N LEU A 42 -11.55 -19.95 39.25
CA LEU A 42 -12.50 -20.30 38.18
C LEU A 42 -13.57 -19.22 37.97
N LEU A 43 -14.00 -18.52 39.02
CA LEU A 43 -14.84 -17.33 38.88
C LEU A 43 -14.08 -16.20 38.16
N GLY A 44 -12.79 -16.05 38.46
CA GLY A 44 -11.94 -15.09 37.76
C GLY A 44 -11.72 -15.44 36.29
N VAL A 45 -11.55 -16.73 35.95
CA VAL A 45 -11.48 -17.22 34.56
C VAL A 45 -12.80 -16.97 33.83
N ALA A 46 -13.94 -17.27 34.44
CA ALA A 46 -15.26 -16.98 33.87
C ALA A 46 -15.44 -15.47 33.61
N ALA A 47 -15.07 -14.63 34.59
CA ALA A 47 -15.08 -13.17 34.42
C ALA A 47 -14.16 -12.71 33.28
N HIS A 48 -12.98 -13.33 33.10
CA HIS A 48 -12.08 -13.01 31.99
C HIS A 48 -12.71 -13.37 30.64
N GLN A 49 -13.32 -14.56 30.52
CA GLN A 49 -14.04 -15.00 29.32
C GLN A 49 -15.25 -14.09 29.00
N GLY A 50 -15.90 -13.54 30.03
CA GLY A 50 -16.97 -12.54 29.90
C GLY A 50 -16.49 -11.11 29.60
N GLY A 51 -15.18 -10.86 29.48
CA GLY A 51 -14.61 -9.53 29.22
C GLY A 51 -14.40 -8.65 30.46
N GLU A 52 -14.75 -9.12 31.65
CA GLU A 52 -14.57 -8.41 32.93
C GLU A 52 -13.12 -8.56 33.45
N HIS A 53 -12.12 -8.20 32.64
CA HIS A 53 -10.70 -8.47 32.93
C HIS A 53 -10.20 -7.88 34.26
N ARG A 54 -10.69 -6.70 34.69
CA ARG A 54 -10.34 -6.12 36.00
C ARG A 54 -10.87 -6.96 37.17
N ARG A 55 -12.10 -7.48 37.05
CA ARG A 55 -12.69 -8.37 38.05
C ARG A 55 -11.91 -9.69 38.08
N ALA A 56 -11.54 -10.21 36.90
CA ALA A 56 -10.68 -11.38 36.77
C ALA A 56 -9.34 -11.20 37.49
N VAL A 57 -8.63 -10.08 37.29
CA VAL A 57 -7.38 -9.78 38.00
C VAL A 57 -7.57 -9.83 39.52
N THR A 58 -8.65 -9.23 40.03
CA THR A 58 -8.93 -9.19 41.48
C THR A 58 -9.18 -10.60 42.05
N LEU A 59 -10.04 -11.37 41.38
CA LEU A 59 -10.40 -12.72 41.81
C LEU A 59 -9.24 -13.70 41.71
N ILE A 60 -8.49 -13.67 40.60
CA ILE A 60 -7.35 -14.58 40.39
C ILE A 60 -6.18 -14.16 41.30
N SER A 61 -5.97 -12.88 41.57
CA SER A 61 -4.97 -12.43 42.55
C SER A 61 -5.28 -13.00 43.95
N ALA A 62 -6.54 -12.96 44.37
CA ALA A 62 -6.97 -13.58 45.63
C ALA A 62 -6.77 -15.11 45.63
N ALA A 63 -6.97 -15.78 44.48
CA ALA A 63 -6.66 -17.21 44.33
C ALA A 63 -5.15 -17.50 44.46
N VAL A 64 -4.30 -16.66 43.85
CA VAL A 64 -2.83 -16.74 43.96
C VAL A 64 -2.38 -16.46 45.39
N GLU A 65 -3.00 -15.54 46.12
CA GLU A 65 -2.71 -15.32 47.54
C GLU A 65 -3.10 -16.53 48.41
N ALA A 66 -4.25 -17.15 48.12
CA ALA A 66 -4.70 -18.34 48.82
C ALA A 66 -3.83 -19.57 48.55
N LEU A 67 -3.27 -19.69 47.34
CA LEU A 67 -2.38 -20.79 46.94
C LEU A 67 -1.19 -20.29 46.07
N PRO A 68 -0.13 -19.72 46.69
CA PRO A 68 0.97 -19.03 45.99
C PRO A 68 1.84 -19.87 45.04
N GLY A 69 1.76 -21.19 45.16
CA GLY A 69 2.56 -22.16 44.39
C GLY A 69 1.82 -22.79 43.21
N ASN A 70 0.63 -22.29 42.83
CA ASN A 70 -0.11 -22.82 41.70
C ASN A 70 0.24 -22.07 40.40
N ALA A 71 1.00 -22.73 39.52
CA ALA A 71 1.45 -22.18 38.24
C ALA A 71 0.27 -21.81 37.31
N LEU A 72 -0.80 -22.59 37.29
CA LEU A 72 -2.00 -22.32 36.48
C LEU A 72 -2.66 -20.99 36.88
N PHE A 73 -2.73 -20.70 38.18
CA PHE A 73 -3.33 -19.45 38.66
C PHE A 73 -2.49 -18.24 38.22
N LEU A 74 -1.16 -18.37 38.27
CA LEU A 74 -0.23 -17.33 37.82
C LEU A 74 -0.28 -17.14 36.31
N ASN A 75 -0.39 -18.21 35.51
CA ASN A 75 -0.59 -18.09 34.06
C ASN A 75 -1.87 -17.29 33.76
N ASN A 76 -3.00 -17.67 34.37
CA ASN A 76 -4.29 -17.03 34.09
C ASN A 76 -4.36 -15.60 34.64
N LEU A 77 -3.64 -15.30 35.75
CA LEU A 77 -3.49 -13.92 36.22
C LEU A 77 -2.69 -13.09 35.22
N GLY A 78 -1.62 -13.66 34.66
CA GLY A 78 -0.86 -13.03 33.59
C GLY A 78 -1.71 -12.74 32.36
N GLU A 79 -2.58 -13.67 31.96
CA GLU A 79 -3.50 -13.49 30.83
C GLU A 79 -4.49 -12.35 31.07
N ALA A 80 -5.03 -12.25 32.29
CA ALA A 80 -5.91 -11.16 32.68
C ALA A 80 -5.20 -9.79 32.64
N HIS A 81 -3.96 -9.70 33.14
CA HIS A 81 -3.14 -8.49 33.01
C HIS A 81 -2.80 -8.16 31.55
N ARG A 82 -2.51 -9.18 30.72
CA ARG A 82 -2.21 -9.00 29.28
C ARG A 82 -3.41 -8.41 28.53
N ALA A 83 -4.64 -8.87 28.82
CA ALA A 83 -5.86 -8.31 28.23
C ALA A 83 -6.12 -6.85 28.64
N LEU A 84 -5.58 -6.41 29.79
CA LEU A 84 -5.59 -5.02 30.23
C LEU A 84 -4.40 -4.19 29.72
N ALA A 85 -3.54 -4.77 28.87
CA ALA A 85 -2.28 -4.17 28.43
C ALA A 85 -1.31 -3.83 29.58
N GLU A 86 -1.42 -4.50 30.72
CA GLU A 86 -0.54 -4.34 31.88
C GLU A 86 0.70 -5.24 31.74
N TRP A 87 1.49 -4.99 30.69
CA TRP A 87 2.54 -5.89 30.19
C TRP A 87 3.58 -6.30 31.25
N GLN A 88 3.99 -5.37 32.11
CA GLN A 88 4.98 -5.65 33.17
C GLN A 88 4.43 -6.59 34.25
N LEU A 89 3.14 -6.44 34.59
CA LEU A 89 2.46 -7.31 35.56
C LEU A 89 2.24 -8.70 34.95
N ALA A 90 1.83 -8.77 33.68
CA ALA A 90 1.72 -10.02 32.94
C ALA A 90 3.06 -10.78 32.92
N ALA A 91 4.15 -10.11 32.51
CA ALA A 91 5.49 -10.71 32.49
C ALA A 91 5.96 -11.18 33.88
N ALA A 92 5.63 -10.45 34.96
CA ALA A 92 5.95 -10.87 36.31
C ALA A 92 5.19 -12.16 36.70
N CYS A 93 3.92 -12.25 36.34
CA CYS A 93 3.11 -13.45 36.57
C CYS A 93 3.66 -14.66 35.80
N TYR A 94 3.96 -14.51 34.52
CA TYR A 94 4.53 -15.60 33.71
C TYR A 94 5.92 -16.03 34.17
N ARG A 95 6.81 -15.09 34.57
CA ARG A 95 8.12 -15.45 35.15
C ARG A 95 7.96 -16.27 36.43
N ARG A 96 7.00 -15.89 37.28
CA ARG A 96 6.72 -16.63 38.51
C ARG A 96 6.09 -17.99 38.21
N CYS A 97 5.19 -18.07 37.23
CA CYS A 97 4.66 -19.34 36.71
C CYS A 97 5.79 -20.27 36.28
N LEU A 98 6.70 -19.79 35.41
CA LEU A 98 7.84 -20.55 34.89
C LEU A 98 8.88 -20.92 35.97
N SER A 99 8.97 -20.14 37.06
CA SER A 99 9.81 -20.49 38.20
C SER A 99 9.26 -21.66 39.04
N ILE A 100 7.94 -21.88 38.99
CA ILE A 100 7.25 -22.99 39.67
C ILE A 100 7.18 -24.20 38.74
N ASP A 101 6.88 -23.97 37.46
CA ASP A 101 6.74 -24.99 36.43
C ASP A 101 7.42 -24.52 35.13
N ALA A 102 8.68 -24.92 34.94
CA ALA A 102 9.44 -24.60 33.73
C ALA A 102 8.89 -25.29 32.47
N GLY A 103 8.04 -26.32 32.62
CA GLY A 103 7.41 -27.07 31.54
C GLY A 103 6.09 -26.47 31.07
N ASN A 104 5.71 -25.29 31.55
CA ASN A 104 4.46 -24.65 31.18
C ASN A 104 4.56 -23.97 29.79
N ALA A 105 4.20 -24.70 28.74
CA ALA A 105 4.23 -24.21 27.36
C ALA A 105 3.36 -22.96 27.13
N ALA A 106 2.18 -22.89 27.78
CA ALA A 106 1.27 -21.75 27.68
C ALA A 106 1.91 -20.47 28.24
N ALA A 107 2.60 -20.56 29.38
CA ALA A 107 3.31 -19.42 29.96
C ALA A 107 4.46 -18.91 29.08
N HIS A 108 5.19 -19.81 28.39
CA HIS A 108 6.20 -19.44 27.39
C HIS A 108 5.56 -18.75 26.17
N ASN A 109 4.47 -19.28 25.62
CA ASN A 109 3.73 -18.63 24.52
C ASN A 109 3.26 -17.23 24.93
N ASN A 110 2.62 -17.14 26.09
CA ASN A 110 2.11 -15.88 26.62
C ASN A 110 3.23 -14.86 26.92
N MET A 111 4.40 -15.32 27.39
CA MET A 111 5.59 -14.46 27.51
C MET A 111 6.05 -13.93 26.15
N GLY A 112 6.03 -14.78 25.12
CA GLY A 112 6.32 -14.39 23.74
C GLY A 112 5.40 -13.26 23.26
N LEU A 113 4.09 -13.38 23.51
CA LEU A 113 3.12 -12.33 23.19
C LEU A 113 3.39 -11.01 23.93
N VAL A 114 3.81 -11.06 25.20
CA VAL A 114 4.22 -9.85 25.94
C VAL A 114 5.45 -9.21 25.29
N HIS A 115 6.45 -10.01 24.91
CA HIS A 115 7.63 -9.50 24.22
C HIS A 115 7.30 -8.89 22.85
N VAL A 116 6.31 -9.43 22.12
CA VAL A 116 5.81 -8.79 20.89
C VAL A 116 5.23 -7.41 21.19
N ALA A 117 4.39 -7.27 22.23
CA ALA A 117 3.80 -5.99 22.62
C ALA A 117 4.86 -4.95 23.07
N GLU A 118 5.99 -5.42 23.62
CA GLU A 118 7.13 -4.60 24.00
C GLU A 118 8.11 -4.32 22.83
N ASN A 119 7.82 -4.77 21.61
CA ASN A 119 8.71 -4.71 20.44
C ASN A 119 10.07 -5.42 20.65
N ARG A 120 10.10 -6.48 21.45
CA ARG A 120 11.30 -7.31 21.75
C ARG A 120 11.30 -8.59 20.92
N SER A 121 11.46 -8.47 19.60
CA SER A 121 11.29 -9.59 18.64
C SER A 121 12.16 -10.82 18.94
N GLN A 122 13.44 -10.64 19.32
CA GLN A 122 14.33 -11.76 19.64
C GLN A 122 13.90 -12.54 20.89
N ALA A 123 13.41 -11.83 21.91
CA ALA A 123 12.91 -12.46 23.13
C ALA A 123 11.57 -13.17 22.88
N ALA A 124 10.72 -12.60 22.03
CA ALA A 124 9.49 -13.24 21.59
C ALA A 124 9.77 -14.55 20.84
N GLU A 125 10.70 -14.50 19.88
CA GLU A 125 11.14 -15.66 19.11
C GLU A 125 11.66 -16.79 20.01
N ALA A 126 12.52 -16.46 21.00
CA ALA A 126 13.01 -17.43 21.98
C ALA A 126 11.87 -18.07 22.78
N SER A 127 10.95 -17.26 23.30
CA SER A 127 9.82 -17.73 24.12
C SER A 127 8.88 -18.65 23.34
N PHE A 128 8.59 -18.34 22.07
CA PHE A 128 7.78 -19.22 21.23
C PHE A 128 8.51 -20.53 20.90
N ARG A 129 9.82 -20.51 20.70
CA ARG A 129 10.59 -21.74 20.53
C ARG A 129 10.62 -22.61 21.78
N ASP A 130 10.72 -22.01 22.96
CA ASP A 130 10.62 -22.73 24.23
C ASP A 130 9.24 -23.38 24.40
N ALA A 131 8.17 -22.67 24.04
CA ALA A 131 6.81 -23.24 24.01
C ALA A 131 6.69 -24.42 23.03
N LEU A 132 7.24 -24.31 21.81
CA LEU A 132 7.22 -25.38 20.81
C LEU A 132 8.13 -26.56 21.17
N ALA A 133 9.20 -26.35 21.94
CA ALA A 133 10.03 -27.45 22.44
C ALA A 133 9.25 -28.34 23.42
N LEU A 134 8.29 -27.75 24.15
CA LEU A 134 7.42 -28.45 25.09
C LEU A 134 6.18 -29.03 24.40
N THR A 135 5.56 -28.27 23.48
CA THR A 135 4.37 -28.68 22.72
C THR A 135 4.60 -28.43 21.22
N PRO A 136 5.20 -29.40 20.49
CA PRO A 136 5.57 -29.21 19.08
C PRO A 136 4.40 -29.01 18.10
N ASP A 137 3.21 -29.47 18.49
CA ASP A 137 2.00 -29.48 17.66
C ASP A 137 0.98 -28.40 18.11
N ASP A 138 1.47 -27.25 18.57
CA ASP A 138 0.65 -26.08 18.88
C ASP A 138 0.60 -25.11 17.68
N TRP A 139 -0.54 -25.10 16.97
CA TRP A 139 -0.71 -24.26 15.78
C TRP A 139 -0.69 -22.76 16.10
N GLU A 140 -1.16 -22.34 17.28
CA GLU A 140 -1.19 -20.93 17.67
C GLU A 140 0.24 -20.41 17.86
N VAL A 141 1.08 -21.20 18.53
CA VAL A 141 2.48 -20.85 18.75
C VAL A 141 3.26 -20.82 17.43
N HIS A 142 3.01 -21.77 16.51
CA HIS A 142 3.58 -21.71 15.16
C HIS A 142 3.15 -20.43 14.42
N ALA A 143 1.87 -20.07 14.47
CA ALA A 143 1.38 -18.84 13.83
C ALA A 143 2.01 -17.57 14.46
N ASN A 144 2.11 -17.51 15.78
CA ASN A 144 2.73 -16.40 16.51
C ASN A 144 4.22 -16.26 16.18
N LEU A 145 4.95 -17.38 16.14
CA LEU A 145 6.36 -17.41 15.73
C LEU A 145 6.51 -16.96 14.26
N GLY A 146 5.62 -17.43 13.38
CA GLY A 146 5.56 -17.02 11.99
C GLY A 146 5.42 -15.50 11.81
N ASP A 147 4.52 -14.87 12.59
CA ASP A 147 4.33 -13.42 12.59
C ASP A 147 5.60 -12.67 13.03
N VAL A 148 6.28 -13.14 14.08
CA VAL A 148 7.53 -12.52 14.56
C VAL A 148 8.65 -12.65 13.54
N LEU A 149 8.81 -13.83 12.93
CA LEU A 149 9.82 -14.07 11.90
C LEU A 149 9.56 -13.22 10.65
N ALA A 150 8.30 -13.08 10.24
CA ALA A 150 7.92 -12.25 9.10
C ALA A 150 8.28 -10.78 9.34
N ARG A 151 7.96 -10.22 10.52
CA ARG A 151 8.35 -8.85 10.91
C ARG A 151 9.87 -8.66 10.96
N GLY A 152 10.62 -9.72 11.26
CA GLY A 152 12.08 -9.74 11.23
C GLY A 152 12.70 -9.99 9.85
N GLY A 153 11.91 -10.02 8.76
CA GLY A 153 12.39 -10.30 7.40
C GLY A 153 12.77 -11.76 7.12
N GLN A 154 12.61 -12.66 8.08
CA GLN A 154 12.92 -14.10 7.97
C GLN A 154 11.78 -14.86 7.25
N LEU A 155 11.42 -14.41 6.05
CA LEU A 155 10.20 -14.82 5.35
C LEU A 155 10.12 -16.34 5.08
N SER A 156 11.24 -17.01 4.77
CA SER A 156 11.22 -18.46 4.54
C SER A 156 10.90 -19.25 5.82
N ALA A 157 11.44 -18.82 6.96
CA ALA A 157 11.16 -19.45 8.24
C ALA A 157 9.72 -19.15 8.69
N ALA A 158 9.22 -17.95 8.42
CA ALA A 158 7.82 -17.58 8.66
C ALA A 158 6.85 -18.47 7.85
N ILE A 159 7.09 -18.64 6.55
CA ILE A 159 6.29 -19.54 5.68
C ILE A 159 6.26 -20.96 6.25
N ALA A 160 7.40 -21.50 6.68
CA ALA A 160 7.46 -22.84 7.27
C ALA A 160 6.61 -22.96 8.55
N CYS A 161 6.61 -21.92 9.40
CA CYS A 161 5.77 -21.89 10.60
C CYS A 161 4.29 -21.88 10.26
N PHE A 162 3.86 -21.03 9.30
CA PHE A 162 2.45 -21.01 8.88
C PHE A 162 2.01 -22.29 8.17
N GLN A 163 2.88 -22.93 7.38
CA GLN A 163 2.61 -24.24 6.81
C GLN A 163 2.40 -25.29 7.90
N ARG A 164 3.21 -25.25 8.98
CA ARG A 164 3.02 -26.16 10.11
C ARG A 164 1.72 -25.87 10.86
N ALA A 165 1.39 -24.60 11.10
CA ALA A 165 0.12 -24.21 11.70
C ALA A 165 -1.08 -24.68 10.85
N ALA A 166 -1.03 -24.50 9.53
CA ALA A 166 -2.08 -24.93 8.59
C ALA A 166 -2.25 -26.46 8.58
N ALA A 167 -1.15 -27.21 8.71
CA ALA A 167 -1.19 -28.67 8.77
C ALA A 167 -1.82 -29.20 10.08
N ILE A 168 -1.60 -28.51 11.20
CA ILE A 168 -2.15 -28.88 12.52
C ILE A 168 -3.62 -28.47 12.62
N ALA A 169 -3.96 -27.26 12.17
CA ALA A 169 -5.30 -26.68 12.25
C ALA A 169 -5.81 -26.26 10.86
N PRO A 170 -6.15 -27.22 9.97
CA PRO A 170 -6.55 -26.91 8.60
C PRO A 170 -7.83 -26.09 8.50
N GLY A 171 -8.68 -26.11 9.53
CA GLY A 171 -9.95 -25.37 9.59
C GLY A 171 -9.84 -23.91 10.05
N PHE A 172 -8.63 -23.40 10.31
CA PHE A 172 -8.43 -22.03 10.79
C PHE A 172 -8.03 -21.08 9.65
N ALA A 173 -9.02 -20.39 9.08
CA ALA A 173 -8.85 -19.52 7.90
C ALA A 173 -7.72 -18.48 8.00
N PRO A 174 -7.52 -17.76 9.13
CA PRO A 174 -6.51 -16.70 9.22
C PRO A 174 -5.07 -17.17 8.98
N VAL A 175 -4.73 -18.43 9.29
CA VAL A 175 -3.40 -18.97 9.01
C VAL A 175 -3.15 -19.10 7.50
N HIS A 176 -4.16 -19.52 6.75
CA HIS A 176 -4.07 -19.62 5.29
C HIS A 176 -3.92 -18.25 4.63
N VAL A 177 -4.63 -17.22 5.11
CA VAL A 177 -4.47 -15.83 4.64
C VAL A 177 -3.04 -15.31 4.87
N ARG A 178 -2.48 -15.54 6.07
CA ARG A 178 -1.10 -15.13 6.40
C ARG A 178 -0.06 -15.85 5.56
N LEU A 179 -0.22 -17.17 5.38
CA LEU A 179 0.62 -17.97 4.51
C LEU A 179 0.58 -17.45 3.07
N ALA A 180 -0.61 -17.22 2.53
CA ALA A 180 -0.81 -16.77 1.16
C ALA A 180 -0.15 -15.42 0.88
N ARG A 181 -0.25 -14.46 1.80
CA ARG A 181 0.41 -13.14 1.71
C ARG A 181 1.93 -13.29 1.61
N LEU A 182 2.54 -14.08 2.49
CA LEU A 182 3.99 -14.31 2.45
C LEU A 182 4.45 -15.06 1.19
N LEU A 183 3.61 -15.96 0.67
CA LEU A 183 3.87 -16.64 -0.60
C LEU A 183 3.86 -15.66 -1.77
N LEU A 184 2.95 -14.67 -1.80
CA LEU A 184 2.98 -13.59 -2.79
C LEU A 184 4.24 -12.73 -2.69
N ASP A 185 4.67 -12.41 -1.47
CA ASP A 185 5.91 -11.64 -1.25
C ASP A 185 7.16 -12.43 -1.69
N ARG A 186 7.08 -13.76 -1.69
CA ARG A 186 8.08 -14.66 -2.28
C ARG A 186 7.87 -14.98 -3.76
N ASN A 187 6.92 -14.31 -4.42
CA ASN A 187 6.58 -14.51 -5.83
C ASN A 187 6.28 -16.00 -6.13
N ARG A 188 5.46 -16.60 -5.26
CA ARG A 188 4.87 -17.96 -5.39
C ARG A 188 3.35 -17.85 -5.54
N PRO A 189 2.85 -17.20 -6.61
CA PRO A 189 1.44 -16.84 -6.71
C PRO A 189 0.50 -18.04 -6.86
N LEU A 190 0.97 -19.18 -7.36
CA LEU A 190 0.18 -20.41 -7.46
C LEU A 190 -0.22 -20.91 -6.08
N GLU A 191 0.76 -21.15 -5.21
CA GLU A 191 0.55 -21.64 -3.85
C GLU A 191 -0.19 -20.62 -2.97
N ALA A 192 0.02 -19.33 -3.23
CA ALA A 192 -0.75 -18.27 -2.59
C ALA A 192 -2.24 -18.35 -2.96
N GLY A 193 -2.54 -18.57 -4.24
CA GLY A 193 -3.91 -18.74 -4.73
C GLY A 193 -4.61 -19.92 -4.04
N GLU A 194 -3.96 -21.09 -3.98
CA GLU A 194 -4.48 -22.27 -3.28
C GLU A 194 -4.77 -22.00 -1.80
N SER A 195 -3.87 -21.26 -1.13
CA SER A 195 -4.04 -20.89 0.29
C SER A 195 -5.20 -19.91 0.48
N PHE A 196 -5.36 -18.91 -0.39
CA PHE A 196 -6.52 -18.01 -0.35
C PHE A 196 -7.84 -18.73 -0.64
N GLU A 197 -7.87 -19.64 -1.61
CA GLU A 197 -9.04 -20.47 -1.90
C GLU A 197 -9.42 -21.33 -0.69
N CYS A 198 -8.43 -21.90 0.02
CA CYS A 198 -8.68 -22.61 1.27
C CYS A 198 -9.28 -21.68 2.35
N ALA A 199 -8.70 -20.49 2.55
CA ALA A 199 -9.25 -19.50 3.48
C ALA A 199 -10.71 -19.14 3.14
N LEU A 200 -11.01 -18.89 1.87
CA LEU A 200 -12.35 -18.56 1.39
C LEU A 200 -13.34 -19.72 1.49
N SER A 201 -12.87 -20.98 1.39
CA SER A 201 -13.73 -22.15 1.63
C SER A 201 -14.18 -22.25 3.08
N LEU A 202 -13.36 -21.77 4.03
CA LEU A 202 -13.64 -21.75 5.46
C LEU A 202 -14.44 -20.50 5.86
N GLN A 203 -14.10 -19.35 5.27
CA GLN A 203 -14.72 -18.06 5.53
C GLN A 203 -14.98 -17.30 4.21
N PRO A 204 -16.13 -17.55 3.54
CA PRO A 204 -16.43 -16.96 2.23
C PRO A 204 -16.54 -15.43 2.21
N GLY A 205 -16.79 -14.81 3.36
CA GLY A 205 -16.91 -13.36 3.54
C GLY A 205 -15.61 -12.66 3.95
N ASP A 206 -14.46 -13.28 3.76
CA ASP A 206 -13.16 -12.65 4.02
C ASP A 206 -12.73 -11.79 2.81
N VAL A 207 -12.88 -10.47 2.93
CA VAL A 207 -12.53 -9.48 1.89
C VAL A 207 -11.04 -9.51 1.57
N ASP A 208 -10.21 -9.59 2.60
CA ASP A 208 -8.75 -9.65 2.50
C ASP A 208 -8.29 -10.87 1.69
N ALA A 209 -8.96 -12.01 1.88
CA ALA A 209 -8.69 -13.23 1.12
C ALA A 209 -9.12 -13.12 -0.35
N HIS A 210 -10.28 -12.50 -0.65
CA HIS A 210 -10.71 -12.24 -2.04
C HIS A 210 -9.75 -11.28 -2.77
N VAL A 211 -9.35 -10.19 -2.12
CA VAL A 211 -8.37 -9.22 -2.64
C VAL A 211 -7.02 -9.89 -2.90
N GLY A 212 -6.55 -10.68 -1.94
CA GLY A 212 -5.31 -11.46 -2.06
C GLY A 212 -5.37 -12.48 -3.20
N LEU A 213 -6.49 -13.18 -3.36
CA LEU A 213 -6.72 -14.12 -4.45
C LEU A 213 -6.71 -13.41 -5.81
N ALA A 214 -7.36 -12.24 -5.92
CA ALA A 214 -7.35 -11.44 -7.14
C ALA A 214 -5.92 -11.07 -7.57
N ARG A 215 -5.07 -10.63 -6.63
CA ARG A 215 -3.64 -10.38 -6.87
C ARG A 215 -2.92 -11.65 -7.32
N ALA A 216 -3.12 -12.77 -6.62
CA ALA A 216 -2.47 -14.05 -6.94
C ALA A 216 -2.81 -14.53 -8.35
N LEU A 217 -4.08 -14.46 -8.73
CA LEU A 217 -4.57 -14.83 -10.06
C LEU A 217 -4.05 -13.88 -11.15
N LEU A 218 -3.92 -12.58 -10.85
CA LEU A 218 -3.31 -11.62 -11.76
C LEU A 218 -1.84 -11.96 -12.06
N GLU A 219 -1.04 -12.26 -11.03
CA GLU A 219 0.36 -12.69 -11.17
C GLU A 219 0.48 -14.04 -11.92
N GLN A 220 -0.55 -14.90 -11.86
CA GLN A 220 -0.68 -16.11 -12.68
C GLN A 220 -1.20 -15.86 -14.12
N ARG A 221 -1.51 -14.60 -14.48
CA ARG A 221 -2.15 -14.21 -15.75
C ARG A 221 -3.57 -14.78 -15.97
N ARG A 222 -4.24 -15.20 -14.90
CA ARG A 222 -5.63 -15.71 -14.91
C ARG A 222 -6.61 -14.53 -14.78
N PHE A 223 -6.63 -13.65 -15.77
CA PHE A 223 -7.28 -12.33 -15.68
C PHE A 223 -8.79 -12.36 -15.45
N HIS A 224 -9.51 -13.31 -16.04
CA HIS A 224 -10.96 -13.45 -15.81
C HIS A 224 -11.29 -13.89 -14.38
N GLU A 225 -10.46 -14.75 -13.80
CA GLU A 225 -10.65 -15.24 -12.45
C GLU A 225 -10.22 -14.18 -11.43
N ALA A 226 -9.17 -13.41 -11.72
CA ALA A 226 -8.77 -12.24 -10.94
C ALA A 226 -9.90 -11.19 -10.89
N GLU A 227 -10.58 -10.94 -12.00
CA GLU A 227 -11.77 -10.08 -12.03
C GLU A 227 -12.88 -10.63 -11.15
N ALA A 228 -13.17 -11.94 -11.23
CA ALA A 228 -14.21 -12.57 -10.42
C ALA A 228 -13.93 -12.43 -8.92
N ALA A 229 -12.68 -12.69 -8.49
CA ALA A 229 -12.26 -12.54 -7.10
C ALA A 229 -12.34 -11.09 -6.61
N ALA A 230 -11.87 -10.12 -7.41
CA ALA A 230 -11.96 -8.70 -7.05
C ALA A 230 -13.43 -8.21 -6.96
N ARG A 231 -14.31 -8.69 -7.84
CA ARG A 231 -15.75 -8.40 -7.75
C ARG A 231 -16.40 -9.07 -6.54
N ALA A 232 -15.97 -10.27 -6.17
CA ALA A 232 -16.46 -10.95 -4.96
C ALA A 232 -16.11 -10.16 -3.69
N ALA A 233 -14.90 -9.59 -3.60
CA ALA A 233 -14.54 -8.66 -2.52
C ALA A 233 -15.53 -7.50 -2.41
N LEU A 234 -15.87 -6.85 -3.55
CA LEU A 234 -16.82 -5.73 -3.60
C LEU A 234 -18.28 -6.14 -3.33
N VAL A 235 -18.64 -7.42 -3.46
CA VAL A 235 -19.96 -7.93 -3.04
C VAL A 235 -20.02 -8.07 -1.52
N VAL A 236 -18.93 -8.51 -0.90
CA VAL A 236 -18.82 -8.65 0.56
C VAL A 236 -18.74 -7.27 1.22
N GLU A 237 -17.88 -6.39 0.71
CA GLU A 237 -17.69 -5.02 1.19
C GLU A 237 -17.64 -4.03 0.01
N PRO A 238 -18.77 -3.39 -0.34
CA PRO A 238 -18.86 -2.47 -1.48
C PRO A 238 -17.95 -1.23 -1.39
N GLU A 239 -17.58 -0.84 -0.17
CA GLU A 239 -16.76 0.34 0.10
C GLU A 239 -15.27 0.02 0.30
N ASP A 240 -14.84 -1.22 0.04
CA ASP A 240 -13.41 -1.57 0.06
C ASP A 240 -12.64 -0.76 -1.00
N ASP A 241 -11.53 -0.15 -0.58
CA ASP A 241 -10.68 0.69 -1.44
C ASP A 241 -9.60 -0.13 -2.17
N SER A 242 -9.35 -1.38 -1.76
CA SER A 242 -8.26 -2.19 -2.29
C SER A 242 -8.66 -3.06 -3.49
N ALA A 243 -9.87 -3.61 -3.52
CA ALA A 243 -10.40 -4.44 -4.59
C ALA A 243 -10.48 -3.73 -5.96
N PRO A 244 -10.86 -2.43 -6.04
CA PRO A 244 -10.93 -1.74 -7.33
C PRO A 244 -9.58 -1.67 -8.06
N LEU A 245 -8.46 -1.64 -7.32
CA LEU A 245 -7.11 -1.70 -7.91
C LEU A 245 -6.90 -3.00 -8.70
N TRP A 246 -7.19 -4.15 -8.08
CA TRP A 246 -7.00 -5.46 -8.71
C TRP A 246 -8.01 -5.71 -9.82
N LEU A 247 -9.24 -5.22 -9.66
CA LEU A 247 -10.25 -5.21 -10.72
C LEU A 247 -9.76 -4.41 -11.93
N GLY A 248 -9.20 -3.22 -11.71
CA GLY A 248 -8.62 -2.37 -12.75
C GLY A 248 -7.52 -3.09 -13.54
N TYR A 249 -6.56 -3.73 -12.85
CA TYR A 249 -5.52 -4.50 -13.53
C TYR A 249 -6.06 -5.72 -14.28
N ALA A 250 -7.03 -6.44 -13.71
CA ALA A 250 -7.63 -7.59 -14.37
C ALA A 250 -8.35 -7.18 -15.67
N LEU A 251 -9.12 -6.09 -15.63
CA LEU A 251 -9.83 -5.53 -16.78
C LEU A 251 -8.87 -4.95 -17.82
N PHE A 252 -7.80 -4.28 -17.38
CA PHE A 252 -6.73 -3.77 -18.24
C PHE A 252 -6.12 -4.88 -19.08
N HIS A 253 -5.74 -5.99 -18.45
CA HIS A 253 -5.11 -7.12 -19.14
C HIS A 253 -6.09 -7.91 -20.02
N GLN A 254 -7.40 -7.70 -19.88
CA GLN A 254 -8.43 -8.16 -20.82
C GLN A 254 -8.70 -7.17 -21.97
N GLY A 255 -8.02 -6.01 -22.01
CA GLY A 255 -8.23 -4.97 -23.02
C GLY A 255 -9.49 -4.12 -22.81
N ARG A 256 -10.16 -4.26 -21.65
CA ARG A 256 -11.39 -3.54 -21.28
C ARG A 256 -11.06 -2.20 -20.63
N TYR A 257 -10.39 -1.33 -21.38
CA TYR A 257 -9.83 -0.07 -20.85
C TYR A 257 -10.85 0.90 -20.23
N PRO A 258 -12.08 1.07 -20.76
CA PRO A 258 -13.07 1.91 -20.10
C PRO A 258 -13.43 1.42 -18.70
N GLU A 259 -13.70 0.13 -18.56
CA GLU A 259 -14.10 -0.48 -17.29
C GLU A 259 -12.92 -0.52 -16.30
N ALA A 260 -11.70 -0.76 -16.81
CA ALA A 260 -10.48 -0.67 -16.01
C ALA A 260 -10.29 0.75 -15.44
N SER A 261 -10.51 1.77 -16.27
CA SER A 261 -10.42 3.17 -15.85
C SER A 261 -11.43 3.50 -14.76
N ASP A 262 -12.67 3.02 -14.89
CA ASP A 262 -13.69 3.21 -13.86
C ASP A 262 -13.33 2.52 -12.54
N ALA A 263 -12.77 1.30 -12.60
CA ALA A 263 -12.31 0.59 -11.42
C ALA A 263 -11.16 1.34 -10.71
N PHE A 264 -10.14 1.78 -11.44
CA PHE A 264 -9.04 2.56 -10.83
C PHE A 264 -9.51 3.90 -10.24
N LEU A 265 -10.48 4.56 -10.86
CA LEU A 265 -10.99 5.85 -10.39
C LEU A 265 -12.03 5.75 -9.28
N ALA A 266 -12.59 4.57 -8.98
CA ALA A 266 -13.66 4.43 -7.99
C ALA A 266 -13.23 4.92 -6.58
N PRO A 267 -12.09 4.49 -6.01
CA PRO A 267 -11.63 4.99 -4.70
C PRO A 267 -11.32 6.49 -4.74
N VAL A 268 -10.77 6.97 -5.85
CA VAL A 268 -10.43 8.40 -6.05
C VAL A 268 -11.68 9.27 -6.03
N ARG A 269 -12.75 8.83 -6.72
CA ARG A 269 -14.05 9.51 -6.75
C ARG A 269 -14.68 9.55 -5.36
N ARG A 270 -14.56 8.47 -4.56
CA ARG A 270 -15.03 8.43 -3.17
C ARG A 270 -14.25 9.37 -2.26
N LEU A 271 -12.92 9.32 -2.28
CA LEU A 271 -12.06 10.21 -1.48
C LEU A 271 -12.39 11.70 -1.71
N ARG A 272 -12.76 12.03 -2.95
CA ARG A 272 -13.06 13.41 -3.39
C ARG A 272 -14.53 13.80 -3.30
N ALA A 273 -15.41 12.91 -2.89
CA ALA A 273 -16.82 13.20 -2.79
C ALA A 273 -17.08 14.43 -1.90
N LEU A 274 -17.99 15.29 -2.34
CA LEU A 274 -18.48 16.43 -1.58
C LEU A 274 -19.66 16.01 -0.70
N GLY A 275 -19.86 16.68 0.44
CA GLY A 275 -21.02 16.48 1.31
C GLY A 275 -20.79 15.50 2.47
N SER A 276 -21.82 14.76 2.87
CA SER A 276 -21.85 13.95 4.11
C SER A 276 -20.85 12.79 4.19
N HIS A 277 -20.17 12.49 3.08
CA HIS A 277 -19.16 11.42 2.98
C HIS A 277 -17.73 11.97 2.80
N ALA A 278 -17.53 13.28 2.96
CA ALA A 278 -16.24 13.92 2.78
C ALA A 278 -15.26 13.57 3.92
N ASN A 279 -14.09 13.04 3.57
CA ASN A 279 -12.98 12.89 4.52
C ASN A 279 -12.17 14.20 4.59
N ASP A 280 -12.68 15.22 5.27
CA ASP A 280 -12.04 16.54 5.37
C ASP A 280 -10.68 16.53 6.10
N SER A 281 -10.40 15.46 6.85
CA SER A 281 -9.14 15.28 7.55
C SER A 281 -8.01 14.71 6.68
N HIS A 282 -8.28 14.32 5.42
CA HIS A 282 -7.23 13.72 4.59
C HIS A 282 -6.10 14.73 4.30
N PRO A 283 -4.82 14.37 4.50
CA PRO A 283 -3.70 15.32 4.38
C PRO A 283 -3.59 16.03 3.04
N THR A 284 -4.09 15.42 1.97
CA THR A 284 -4.10 16.02 0.62
C THR A 284 -4.93 17.31 0.52
N PHE A 285 -5.82 17.58 1.49
CA PHE A 285 -6.69 18.76 1.52
C PHE A 285 -6.15 19.89 2.40
N ALA A 286 -5.12 19.64 3.21
CA ALA A 286 -4.70 20.56 4.28
C ALA A 286 -3.80 21.72 3.80
N GLY A 287 -3.10 21.56 2.68
CA GLY A 287 -2.19 22.60 2.19
C GLY A 287 -1.79 22.44 0.73
N MET A 288 -1.28 23.52 0.15
CA MET A 288 -0.86 23.58 -1.25
C MET A 288 0.51 24.26 -1.44
N SER A 289 1.29 23.81 -2.42
CA SER A 289 2.49 24.53 -2.86
C SER A 289 2.12 25.75 -3.72
N ARG A 290 3.04 26.71 -3.87
CA ARG A 290 2.85 27.84 -4.80
C ARG A 290 2.65 27.38 -6.24
N SER A 291 3.40 26.37 -6.67
CA SER A 291 3.29 25.76 -7.99
C SER A 291 1.90 25.15 -8.21
N LYS A 292 1.33 24.53 -7.17
CA LYS A 292 -0.05 24.00 -7.20
C LYS A 292 -1.09 25.11 -7.26
N LEU A 293 -0.92 26.18 -6.47
CA LEU A 293 -1.81 27.34 -6.53
C LEU A 293 -1.81 27.97 -7.94
N GLN A 294 -0.63 28.16 -8.52
CA GLN A 294 -0.49 28.66 -9.89
C GLN A 294 -1.11 27.70 -10.92
N GLN A 295 -0.87 26.39 -10.78
CA GLN A 295 -1.46 25.37 -11.65
C GLN A 295 -2.98 25.44 -11.66
N ASP A 296 -3.61 25.43 -10.48
CA ASP A 296 -5.06 25.36 -10.33
C ASP A 296 -5.72 26.63 -10.86
N MET A 297 -5.16 27.80 -10.53
CA MET A 297 -5.69 29.09 -10.97
C MET A 297 -5.60 29.24 -12.50
N GLU A 298 -4.48 28.86 -13.09
CA GLU A 298 -4.32 28.89 -14.55
C GLU A 298 -5.21 27.86 -15.26
N GLN A 299 -5.39 26.67 -14.69
CA GLN A 299 -6.32 25.67 -15.21
C GLN A 299 -7.77 26.17 -15.16
N LEU A 300 -8.22 26.70 -14.02
CA LEU A 300 -9.57 27.25 -13.88
C LEU A 300 -9.83 28.35 -14.91
N ARG A 301 -8.90 29.28 -15.07
CA ARG A 301 -9.00 30.33 -16.10
C ARG A 301 -9.07 29.75 -17.51
N TYR A 302 -8.19 28.80 -17.84
CA TYR A 302 -8.21 28.13 -19.13
C TYR A 302 -9.56 27.43 -19.42
N LEU A 303 -10.16 26.81 -18.41
CA LEU A 303 -11.45 26.15 -18.52
C LEU A 303 -12.62 27.13 -18.64
N VAL A 304 -12.59 28.25 -17.90
CA VAL A 304 -13.58 29.33 -18.01
C VAL A 304 -13.54 29.93 -19.42
N ASP A 305 -12.35 30.27 -19.92
CA ASP A 305 -12.15 30.90 -21.23
C ASP A 305 -12.68 30.03 -22.38
N ARG A 306 -12.73 28.70 -22.19
CA ARG A 306 -13.26 27.74 -23.16
C ARG A 306 -14.67 27.25 -22.87
N GLY A 307 -15.33 27.80 -21.85
CA GLY A 307 -16.69 27.37 -21.45
C GLY A 307 -16.75 25.90 -21.03
N ARG A 308 -15.66 25.36 -20.48
CA ARG A 308 -15.54 23.97 -20.01
C ARG A 308 -15.80 23.82 -18.52
N LEU A 309 -15.64 24.89 -17.73
CA LEU A 309 -16.00 24.89 -16.32
C LEU A 309 -17.51 25.12 -16.17
N PRO A 310 -18.26 24.33 -15.35
CA PRO A 310 -19.66 24.61 -15.07
C PRO A 310 -19.88 26.00 -14.46
N ARG A 311 -21.02 26.65 -14.79
CA ARG A 311 -21.35 28.03 -14.34
C ARG A 311 -21.31 28.20 -12.83
N GLU A 312 -21.80 27.20 -12.10
CA GLU A 312 -21.77 27.18 -10.64
C GLU A 312 -20.36 27.23 -10.04
N HIS A 313 -19.33 26.79 -10.77
CA HIS A 313 -17.95 26.77 -10.31
C HIS A 313 -17.11 27.98 -10.77
N HIS A 314 -17.68 28.93 -11.53
CA HIS A 314 -16.90 30.09 -12.02
C HIS A 314 -16.38 30.98 -10.88
N HIS A 315 -17.05 30.98 -9.73
CA HIS A 315 -16.60 31.72 -8.54
C HIS A 315 -15.28 31.20 -7.97
N LEU A 316 -14.89 29.94 -8.29
CA LEU A 316 -13.66 29.34 -7.79
C LEU A 316 -12.41 30.07 -8.29
N LEU A 317 -12.42 30.57 -9.53
CA LEU A 317 -11.27 31.32 -10.05
C LEU A 317 -10.97 32.55 -9.17
N ASN A 318 -12.01 33.34 -8.85
CA ASN A 318 -11.87 34.49 -7.97
C ASN A 318 -11.40 34.07 -6.56
N ALA A 319 -11.94 32.98 -6.01
CA ALA A 319 -11.52 32.47 -4.70
C ALA A 319 -10.03 32.08 -4.67
N TYR A 320 -9.53 31.47 -5.75
CA TYR A 320 -8.11 31.13 -5.90
C TYR A 320 -7.23 32.38 -6.07
N GLU A 321 -7.70 33.38 -6.83
CA GLU A 321 -7.00 34.67 -7.00
C GLU A 321 -6.89 35.43 -5.66
N GLU A 322 -7.98 35.54 -4.90
CA GLU A 322 -7.99 36.15 -3.55
C GLU A 322 -7.09 35.41 -2.56
N PHE A 323 -7.06 34.07 -2.63
CA PHE A 323 -6.14 33.25 -1.82
C PHE A 323 -4.68 33.54 -2.19
N ALA A 324 -4.37 33.68 -3.47
CA ALA A 324 -3.03 34.02 -3.95
C ALA A 324 -2.58 35.41 -3.51
N GLU A 325 -3.46 36.40 -3.57
CA GLU A 325 -3.18 37.77 -3.13
C GLU A 325 -2.83 37.83 -1.64
N ARG A 326 -3.59 37.14 -0.77
CA ARG A 326 -3.29 37.06 0.67
C ARG A 326 -1.92 36.46 0.97
N HIS A 327 -1.45 35.55 0.11
CA HIS A 327 -0.16 34.89 0.25
C HIS A 327 0.94 35.51 -0.62
N ALA A 328 0.70 36.64 -1.29
CA ALA A 328 1.66 37.25 -2.22
C ALA A 328 3.01 37.57 -1.56
N GLY A 329 3.00 37.98 -0.29
CA GLY A 329 4.20 38.34 0.47
C GLY A 329 5.14 37.18 0.82
N ASN A 330 4.74 35.93 0.59
CA ASN A 330 5.51 34.78 1.08
C ASN A 330 6.62 34.27 0.14
N THR A 331 6.86 34.70 -1.11
CA THR A 331 7.94 34.30 -2.08
C THR A 331 8.63 32.91 -2.08
N ASP A 332 9.01 32.32 -0.95
CA ASP A 332 9.55 30.97 -0.78
C ASP A 332 8.57 29.91 -1.32
N ARG A 333 9.02 29.14 -2.32
CA ARG A 333 8.24 28.07 -2.95
C ARG A 333 8.28 26.76 -2.16
N THR A 334 9.19 26.63 -1.19
CA THR A 334 9.32 25.44 -0.34
C THR A 334 8.28 25.39 0.78
N VAL A 335 7.66 26.54 1.09
CA VAL A 335 6.64 26.63 2.13
C VAL A 335 5.28 26.15 1.59
N MET A 336 4.68 25.19 2.29
CA MET A 336 3.30 24.77 2.06
C MET A 336 2.32 25.80 2.62
N LEU A 337 1.52 26.39 1.73
CA LEU A 337 0.46 27.33 2.08
C LEU A 337 -0.67 26.53 2.75
N GLN A 338 -1.01 26.88 3.99
CA GLN A 338 -2.08 26.22 4.74
C GLN A 338 -3.44 26.69 4.25
N ILE A 339 -4.38 25.75 4.14
CA ILE A 339 -5.77 26.05 3.76
C ILE A 339 -6.62 25.94 5.02
N SER A 340 -7.14 27.06 5.48
CA SER A 340 -8.06 27.13 6.62
C SER A 340 -9.45 26.66 6.22
N PRO A 341 -10.24 26.05 7.12
CA PRO A 341 -11.65 25.75 6.86
C PRO A 341 -12.50 26.96 6.43
N ASP A 342 -12.08 28.17 6.81
CA ASP A 342 -12.76 29.43 6.43
C ASP A 342 -12.38 29.93 5.03
N ASP A 343 -11.36 29.34 4.39
CA ASP A 343 -10.96 29.74 3.04
C ASP A 343 -12.01 29.27 2.01
N ALA A 344 -12.40 30.15 1.10
CA ALA A 344 -13.42 29.86 0.09
C ALA A 344 -13.05 28.68 -0.84
N ILE A 345 -11.76 28.37 -0.95
CA ILE A 345 -11.25 27.23 -1.72
C ILE A 345 -11.31 25.90 -0.97
N ALA A 346 -11.42 25.90 0.36
CA ALA A 346 -11.30 24.71 1.20
C ALA A 346 -12.28 23.58 0.85
N PRO A 347 -13.57 23.85 0.52
CA PRO A 347 -14.50 22.79 0.13
C PRO A 347 -14.16 22.12 -1.22
N TYR A 348 -13.31 22.73 -2.04
CA TYR A 348 -13.08 22.32 -3.43
C TYR A 348 -11.65 21.88 -3.72
N PHE A 349 -10.68 22.35 -2.92
CA PHE A 349 -9.27 22.02 -3.14
C PHE A 349 -9.05 20.51 -3.16
N ASN A 350 -8.46 20.01 -4.25
CA ASN A 350 -8.26 18.58 -4.54
C ASN A 350 -9.53 17.70 -4.52
N ARG A 351 -10.73 18.29 -4.45
CA ARG A 351 -12.04 17.62 -4.46
C ARG A 351 -12.79 17.81 -5.77
N LEU A 352 -12.58 18.93 -6.46
CA LEU A 352 -13.21 19.18 -7.75
C LEU A 352 -12.75 18.11 -8.76
N VAL A 353 -13.71 17.35 -9.31
CA VAL A 353 -13.48 16.37 -10.37
C VAL A 353 -14.10 16.89 -11.66
N ILE A 354 -13.29 17.54 -12.48
CA ILE A 354 -13.61 17.87 -13.86
C ILE A 354 -13.25 16.64 -14.68
N ASP A 355 -14.25 15.81 -14.95
CA ASP A 355 -14.08 14.60 -15.75
C ASP A 355 -14.20 14.95 -17.24
N ALA A 356 -13.20 14.55 -18.01
CA ALA A 356 -13.25 14.53 -19.46
C ALA A 356 -12.56 13.25 -19.92
N PRO A 357 -13.26 12.10 -19.87
CA PRO A 357 -12.65 10.82 -20.16
C PRO A 357 -12.26 10.80 -21.64
N GLU A 358 -10.97 10.72 -21.93
CA GLU A 358 -10.50 10.52 -23.31
C GLU A 358 -10.78 9.08 -23.71
N PRO A 359 -11.67 8.83 -24.68
CA PRO A 359 -12.02 7.49 -25.10
C PRO A 359 -10.83 6.84 -25.81
N VAL A 360 -10.89 5.51 -25.93
CA VAL A 360 -9.95 4.76 -26.76
C VAL A 360 -9.98 5.28 -28.20
N ILE A 361 -8.82 5.33 -28.86
CA ILE A 361 -8.69 5.70 -30.28
C ILE A 361 -8.94 4.46 -31.13
N PRO A 362 -9.99 4.44 -31.97
CA PRO A 362 -10.22 3.34 -32.90
C PRO A 362 -9.06 3.20 -33.88
N GLY A 363 -8.56 1.99 -34.07
CA GLY A 363 -7.42 1.69 -34.95
C GLY A 363 -6.04 1.81 -34.28
N GLY A 364 -5.99 2.18 -33.01
CA GLY A 364 -4.77 2.24 -32.21
C GLY A 364 -4.35 3.65 -31.83
N ALA A 365 -3.64 3.78 -30.71
CA ALA A 365 -3.07 5.03 -30.21
C ALA A 365 -1.60 5.20 -30.64
N LEU A 366 -0.85 4.11 -30.78
CA LEU A 366 0.52 4.16 -31.29
C LEU A 366 0.57 4.55 -32.77
N ASN A 367 1.72 5.08 -33.18
CA ASN A 367 2.01 5.34 -34.57
C ASN A 367 2.24 4.00 -35.32
N PRO A 368 1.48 3.70 -36.39
CA PRO A 368 1.61 2.45 -37.12
C PRO A 368 2.94 2.30 -37.87
N ASP A 369 3.68 3.40 -38.08
CA ASP A 369 4.95 3.41 -38.82
C ASP A 369 6.18 3.14 -37.93
N LEU A 370 5.99 2.78 -36.65
CA LEU A 370 7.09 2.44 -35.75
C LEU A 370 7.78 1.15 -36.18
N ASP A 371 9.10 1.20 -36.34
CA ASP A 371 9.94 0.01 -36.50
C ASP A 371 10.22 -0.62 -35.13
N ALA A 372 9.24 -1.37 -34.63
CA ALA A 372 9.33 -2.00 -33.31
C ALA A 372 10.55 -2.91 -33.19
N GLN A 373 10.89 -3.66 -34.24
CA GLN A 373 12.03 -4.59 -34.22
C GLN A 373 13.36 -3.83 -34.09
N ALA A 374 13.53 -2.74 -34.84
CA ALA A 374 14.72 -1.91 -34.72
C ALA A 374 14.82 -1.23 -33.34
N ILE A 375 13.70 -0.74 -32.81
CA ILE A 375 13.63 -0.13 -31.47
C ILE A 375 14.03 -1.13 -30.38
N GLU A 376 13.49 -2.35 -30.42
CA GLU A 376 13.85 -3.41 -29.47
C GLU A 376 15.30 -3.84 -29.61
N SER A 377 15.81 -3.97 -30.84
CA SER A 377 17.24 -4.25 -31.07
C SER A 377 18.13 -3.14 -30.52
N ALA A 378 17.73 -1.88 -30.67
CA ALA A 378 18.44 -0.73 -30.10
C ALA A 378 18.40 -0.77 -28.57
N PHE A 379 17.27 -1.12 -27.96
CA PHE A 379 17.17 -1.33 -26.50
C PHE A 379 18.16 -2.40 -26.03
N HIS A 380 18.14 -3.60 -26.62
CA HIS A 380 18.98 -4.71 -26.16
C HIS A 380 20.48 -4.51 -26.40
N SER A 381 20.83 -3.79 -27.47
CA SER A 381 22.23 -3.42 -27.77
C SER A 381 22.68 -2.15 -27.04
N GLY A 382 21.72 -1.36 -26.53
CA GLY A 382 21.95 -0.09 -25.85
C GLY A 382 22.58 -0.26 -24.47
N ARG A 383 23.37 0.72 -24.07
CA ARG A 383 24.02 0.75 -22.75
C ARG A 383 22.95 0.70 -21.66
N LEU A 384 23.02 -0.31 -20.79
CA LEU A 384 22.03 -0.60 -19.74
C LEU A 384 20.56 -0.70 -20.23
N GLY A 385 20.36 -1.11 -21.48
CA GLY A 385 19.02 -1.23 -22.04
C GLY A 385 18.39 0.11 -22.41
N PHE A 386 19.15 1.14 -22.74
CA PHE A 386 18.58 2.44 -23.13
C PHE A 386 18.36 2.56 -24.64
N THR A 387 17.21 3.09 -25.06
CA THR A 387 16.95 3.57 -26.41
C THR A 387 15.98 4.76 -26.41
N GLN A 388 15.99 5.56 -27.48
CA GLN A 388 15.05 6.64 -27.71
C GLN A 388 14.54 6.64 -29.15
N PHE A 389 13.32 7.09 -29.37
CA PHE A 389 12.72 7.20 -30.69
C PHE A 389 11.60 8.25 -30.70
N ASP A 390 11.33 8.80 -31.87
CA ASP A 390 10.34 9.85 -32.07
C ASP A 390 9.02 9.29 -32.60
N ASN A 391 7.96 10.06 -32.41
CA ASN A 391 6.62 9.78 -32.91
C ASN A 391 5.99 8.49 -32.36
N LEU A 392 6.07 8.28 -31.05
CA LEU A 392 5.44 7.11 -30.39
C LEU A 392 3.93 7.06 -30.67
N LEU A 393 3.23 8.17 -30.45
CA LEU A 393 1.78 8.26 -30.63
C LEU A 393 1.43 8.77 -32.02
N ASN A 394 0.31 8.31 -32.56
CA ASN A 394 -0.26 8.98 -33.73
C ASN A 394 -0.83 10.36 -33.36
N GLY A 395 -1.05 11.22 -34.36
CA GLY A 395 -1.45 12.62 -34.12
C GLY A 395 -2.78 12.78 -33.38
N LYS A 396 -3.73 11.84 -33.52
CA LYS A 396 -5.00 11.88 -32.78
C LYS A 396 -4.80 11.57 -31.30
N ALA A 397 -4.04 10.52 -31.00
CA ALA A 397 -3.73 10.12 -29.63
C ALA A 397 -2.89 11.19 -28.90
N LEU A 398 -1.88 11.78 -29.57
CA LEU A 398 -1.09 12.86 -29.00
C LEU A 398 -1.96 14.08 -28.65
N ALA A 399 -2.82 14.53 -29.58
CA ALA A 399 -3.69 15.67 -29.34
C ALA A 399 -4.73 15.43 -28.24
N ALA A 400 -5.26 14.20 -28.13
CA ALA A 400 -6.15 13.81 -27.06
C ALA A 400 -5.42 13.78 -25.71
N LEU A 401 -4.23 13.19 -25.64
CA LEU A 401 -3.43 13.13 -24.41
C LEU A 401 -2.97 14.51 -23.94
N GLN A 402 -2.59 15.40 -24.86
CA GLN A 402 -2.31 16.81 -24.56
C GLN A 402 -3.52 17.51 -23.93
N ARG A 403 -4.72 17.28 -24.48
CA ARG A 403 -5.96 17.84 -23.94
C ARG A 403 -6.28 17.27 -22.56
N TYR A 404 -6.09 15.97 -22.36
CA TYR A 404 -6.27 15.29 -21.07
C TYR A 404 -5.34 15.85 -19.98
N CYS A 405 -4.15 16.30 -20.34
CA CYS A 405 -3.22 16.94 -19.40
C CYS A 405 -3.56 18.42 -19.11
N LEU A 406 -4.50 19.03 -19.84
CA LEU A 406 -4.89 20.44 -19.70
C LEU A 406 -6.31 20.63 -19.14
N GLU A 407 -7.27 19.79 -19.54
CA GLU A 407 -8.69 20.02 -19.22
C GLU A 407 -9.11 19.36 -17.89
N PRO A 408 -8.97 18.05 -17.70
CA PRO A 408 -9.27 17.39 -16.44
C PRO A 408 -8.50 17.93 -15.24
N SER A 409 -9.17 17.95 -14.09
CA SER A 409 -8.51 18.11 -12.79
C SER A 409 -7.81 16.78 -12.46
N ILE A 410 -6.57 16.62 -12.91
CA ILE A 410 -5.74 15.43 -12.64
C ILE A 410 -4.54 15.73 -11.76
N TRP A 411 -4.16 16.99 -11.58
CA TRP A 411 -2.91 17.41 -10.93
C TRP A 411 -3.12 17.56 -9.42
N PHE A 412 -2.75 16.55 -8.63
CA PHE A 412 -3.08 16.48 -7.19
C PHE A 412 -1.86 16.33 -6.28
N GLU A 413 -0.83 15.66 -6.77
CA GLU A 413 0.41 15.48 -6.03
C GLU A 413 1.26 16.76 -6.12
N MET A 414 1.93 17.08 -5.03
CA MET A 414 2.90 18.17 -4.96
C MET A 414 4.23 17.53 -4.61
N LYS A 415 5.11 17.38 -5.61
CA LYS A 415 6.42 16.79 -5.40
C LYS A 415 7.49 17.86 -5.49
N PHE A 416 8.48 17.76 -4.60
CA PHE A 416 9.68 18.59 -4.60
C PHE A 416 9.45 20.11 -4.69
N HIS A 417 8.26 20.58 -4.29
CA HIS A 417 7.83 21.98 -4.23
C HIS A 417 7.66 22.72 -5.58
N SER A 418 8.36 22.30 -6.64
CA SER A 418 8.34 22.91 -8.00
C SER A 418 7.60 22.08 -9.05
N GLU A 419 7.00 20.95 -8.67
CA GLU A 419 6.30 20.05 -9.58
C GLU A 419 4.89 19.74 -9.09
N VAL A 420 3.96 19.66 -10.03
CA VAL A 420 2.64 19.09 -9.79
C VAL A 420 2.55 17.76 -10.53
N GLY A 421 2.04 16.75 -9.84
CA GLY A 421 2.06 15.38 -10.31
C GLY A 421 0.72 14.68 -10.17
N SER A 422 0.66 13.52 -10.79
CA SER A 422 -0.44 12.58 -10.62
C SER A 422 -0.02 11.19 -11.07
N SER A 423 -0.67 10.18 -10.51
CA SER A 423 -0.42 8.77 -10.81
C SER A 423 -1.73 8.06 -11.12
N LEU A 424 -1.61 6.84 -11.65
CA LEU A 424 -2.75 5.97 -11.99
C LEU A 424 -3.80 5.94 -10.86
N CYS A 425 -3.36 5.73 -9.62
CA CYS A 425 -4.23 5.60 -8.45
C CYS A 425 -4.65 6.94 -7.83
N ASN A 426 -4.12 8.08 -8.31
CA ASN A 426 -4.45 9.42 -7.81
C ASN A 426 -5.24 10.26 -8.82
N GLY A 427 -5.63 9.67 -9.96
CA GLY A 427 -6.52 10.30 -10.94
C GLY A 427 -5.95 10.43 -12.35
N PHE A 428 -4.66 10.15 -12.57
CA PHE A 428 -4.10 10.09 -13.92
C PHE A 428 -4.47 8.75 -14.59
N CYS A 429 -5.75 8.57 -14.87
CA CYS A 429 -6.30 7.35 -15.45
C CYS A 429 -7.46 7.68 -16.39
N CYS A 430 -7.34 7.28 -17.65
CA CYS A 430 -8.42 7.36 -18.63
C CYS A 430 -8.32 6.20 -19.63
N PRO A 431 -9.39 5.89 -20.39
CA PRO A 431 -9.38 4.78 -21.35
C PRO A 431 -8.23 4.87 -22.38
N LEU A 432 -7.95 6.07 -22.90
CA LEU A 432 -6.83 6.30 -23.82
C LEU A 432 -5.47 5.98 -23.19
N LEU A 433 -5.24 6.43 -21.95
CA LEU A 433 -3.96 6.21 -21.27
C LEU A 433 -3.69 4.72 -21.04
N LEU A 434 -4.75 3.98 -20.66
CA LEU A 434 -4.68 2.53 -20.51
C LEU A 434 -4.51 1.82 -21.86
N GLN A 435 -5.15 2.31 -22.92
CA GLN A 435 -4.89 1.81 -24.28
C GLN A 435 -3.42 1.98 -24.68
N ILE A 436 -2.84 3.17 -24.46
CA ILE A 436 -1.44 3.44 -24.77
C ILE A 436 -0.53 2.47 -24.00
N ALA A 437 -0.77 2.27 -22.70
CA ALA A 437 0.02 1.33 -21.91
C ALA A 437 -0.10 -0.13 -22.41
N GLY A 438 -1.32 -0.57 -22.77
CA GLY A 438 -1.54 -1.89 -23.34
C GLY A 438 -0.87 -2.09 -24.71
N GLU A 439 -0.94 -1.07 -25.57
CA GLU A 439 -0.33 -1.10 -26.90
C GLU A 439 1.19 -1.02 -26.87
N ILE A 440 1.79 -0.23 -25.97
CA ILE A 440 3.26 -0.23 -25.74
C ILE A 440 3.72 -1.65 -25.43
N ARG A 441 3.04 -2.33 -24.52
CA ARG A 441 3.38 -3.70 -24.13
C ARG A 441 3.25 -4.69 -25.29
N ALA A 442 2.25 -4.52 -26.13
CA ALA A 442 2.03 -5.37 -27.31
C ALA A 442 3.04 -5.08 -28.43
N ALA A 443 3.43 -3.82 -28.61
CA ALA A 443 4.36 -3.39 -29.65
C ALA A 443 5.81 -3.78 -29.35
N PHE A 444 6.22 -3.82 -28.08
CA PHE A 444 7.58 -4.16 -27.66
C PHE A 444 7.60 -5.39 -26.73
N PRO A 445 7.24 -6.58 -27.23
CA PRO A 445 7.07 -7.79 -26.42
C PRO A 445 8.38 -8.32 -25.81
N SER A 446 9.54 -8.09 -26.42
CA SER A 446 10.82 -8.52 -25.86
C SER A 446 11.28 -7.67 -24.66
N VAL A 447 10.72 -6.47 -24.50
CA VAL A 447 11.01 -5.57 -23.37
C VAL A 447 9.92 -5.63 -22.30
N PHE A 448 8.65 -5.57 -22.71
CA PHE A 448 7.50 -5.46 -21.80
C PHE A 448 6.59 -6.68 -21.80
N GLY A 449 6.73 -7.61 -22.75
CA GLY A 449 5.75 -8.69 -22.98
C GLY A 449 5.56 -9.61 -21.77
N GLU A 450 6.61 -9.93 -21.02
CA GLU A 450 6.46 -10.71 -19.78
C GLU A 450 6.11 -9.85 -18.56
N ASN A 451 6.35 -8.54 -18.64
CA ASN A 451 6.11 -7.64 -17.53
C ASN A 451 4.64 -7.19 -17.49
N LEU A 452 3.98 -7.30 -16.33
CA LEU A 452 2.65 -6.73 -16.12
C LEU A 452 2.76 -5.20 -16.10
N PHE A 453 1.71 -4.50 -16.51
CA PHE A 453 1.64 -3.05 -16.33
C PHE A 453 1.51 -2.76 -14.84
N THR A 454 2.46 -2.00 -14.29
CA THR A 454 2.53 -1.75 -12.86
C THR A 454 1.86 -0.43 -12.51
N THR A 455 2.22 0.66 -13.18
CA THR A 455 1.61 1.97 -12.94
C THR A 455 2.04 2.95 -14.02
N CYS A 456 1.43 4.12 -14.04
CA CYS A 456 1.92 5.27 -14.78
C CYS A 456 1.74 6.55 -13.97
N TRP A 457 2.56 7.55 -14.25
CA TRP A 457 2.46 8.86 -13.63
C TRP A 457 2.82 9.95 -14.61
N THR A 458 2.45 11.17 -14.25
CA THR A 458 2.78 12.37 -14.99
C THR A 458 3.22 13.48 -14.05
N TYR A 459 4.15 14.31 -14.53
CA TYR A 459 4.56 15.53 -13.86
C TYR A 459 4.52 16.70 -14.83
N LYS A 460 4.08 17.84 -14.31
CA LYS A 460 4.17 19.14 -14.96
C LYS A 460 5.12 20.02 -14.16
N TYR A 461 6.13 20.52 -14.86
CA TYR A 461 7.28 21.17 -14.24
C TYR A 461 7.17 22.68 -14.33
N PHE A 462 7.40 23.36 -13.19
CA PHE A 462 7.49 24.81 -13.12
C PHE A 462 8.94 25.24 -13.27
N GLN A 463 9.17 26.50 -13.65
CA GLN A 463 10.54 27.02 -13.69
C GLN A 463 11.12 27.04 -12.29
N ASP A 464 12.17 26.25 -12.09
CA ASP A 464 13.10 26.35 -10.99
C ASP A 464 14.50 25.99 -11.51
N GLU A 465 15.53 26.65 -10.98
CA GLU A 465 16.94 26.42 -11.39
C GLU A 465 17.52 25.15 -10.75
N SER A 466 16.73 24.41 -9.96
CA SER A 466 17.15 23.15 -9.37
C SER A 466 17.25 22.06 -10.43
N ASP A 467 18.47 21.62 -10.71
CA ASP A 467 18.74 20.35 -11.37
C ASP A 467 17.90 19.25 -10.71
N GLY A 468 17.06 18.55 -11.50
CA GLY A 468 16.11 17.57 -10.97
C GLY A 468 16.77 16.47 -10.11
N HIS A 469 15.97 15.79 -9.28
CA HIS A 469 16.50 14.76 -8.40
C HIS A 469 16.95 13.51 -9.17
N ILE A 470 18.13 13.00 -8.83
CA ILE A 470 18.65 11.74 -9.34
C ILE A 470 17.92 10.60 -8.65
N HIS A 471 17.33 9.70 -9.42
CA HIS A 471 16.57 8.56 -8.93
C HIS A 471 16.61 7.39 -9.93
N ALA A 472 16.07 6.26 -9.51
CA ALA A 472 15.72 5.13 -10.35
C ALA A 472 14.28 4.68 -10.03
N ASP A 473 13.65 3.99 -10.98
CA ASP A 473 12.28 3.53 -10.87
C ASP A 473 12.21 2.07 -10.39
N ASN A 474 11.22 1.79 -9.57
CA ASN A 474 10.94 0.46 -9.02
C ASN A 474 10.12 -0.39 -10.03
N GLY A 475 10.71 -0.72 -11.20
CA GLY A 475 10.17 -1.66 -12.19
C GLY A 475 11.22 -2.53 -12.89
N ALA A 476 10.81 -3.30 -13.90
CA ALA A 476 11.73 -4.00 -14.79
C ALA A 476 12.18 -3.08 -15.94
N ALA A 477 11.23 -2.37 -16.55
CA ALA A 477 11.49 -1.41 -17.61
C ALA A 477 10.49 -0.24 -17.57
N SER A 478 10.97 0.94 -17.94
CA SER A 478 10.23 2.19 -17.98
C SER A 478 10.16 2.71 -19.42
N LEU A 479 9.04 3.35 -19.77
CA LEU A 479 8.91 4.19 -20.96
C LEU A 479 8.52 5.60 -20.54
N ASN A 480 9.39 6.57 -20.81
CA ASN A 480 9.12 7.99 -20.64
C ASN A 480 8.64 8.60 -21.97
N LEU A 481 7.61 9.45 -21.91
CA LEU A 481 7.02 10.15 -23.05
C LEU A 481 6.90 11.65 -22.74
N TRP A 482 7.29 12.48 -23.70
CA TRP A 482 7.05 13.91 -23.66
C TRP A 482 5.95 14.33 -24.62
N ILE A 483 5.08 15.24 -24.17
CA ILE A 483 3.90 15.64 -24.96
C ILE A 483 3.78 17.15 -25.16
N THR A 484 4.57 17.98 -24.48
CA THR A 484 4.49 19.44 -24.65
C THR A 484 4.95 19.82 -26.07
N PRO A 485 4.29 20.76 -26.77
CA PRO A 485 4.72 21.20 -28.10
C PRO A 485 6.15 21.75 -28.11
N ASP A 486 6.92 21.46 -29.18
CA ASP A 486 8.35 21.79 -29.27
C ASP A 486 8.63 23.29 -29.13
N GLU A 487 7.76 24.15 -29.66
CA GLU A 487 7.89 25.62 -29.57
C GLU A 487 7.84 26.17 -28.14
N SER A 488 7.46 25.32 -27.18
CA SER A 488 7.43 25.63 -25.76
C SER A 488 8.82 25.56 -25.12
N ASN A 489 9.73 24.74 -25.68
CA ASN A 489 11.11 24.65 -25.22
C ASN A 489 11.94 25.79 -25.83
N LEU A 490 12.55 26.59 -24.95
CA LEU A 490 13.35 27.77 -25.31
C LEU A 490 14.84 27.43 -25.49
N ALA A 491 15.26 26.18 -25.25
CA ALA A 491 16.62 25.74 -25.47
C ALA A 491 16.69 24.31 -26.03
N THR A 492 17.33 24.16 -27.18
CA THR A 492 17.42 22.90 -27.93
C THR A 492 18.33 21.85 -27.28
N ASP A 493 19.22 22.27 -26.37
CA ASP A 493 20.14 21.44 -25.60
C ASP A 493 19.64 21.10 -24.19
N ALA A 494 18.38 21.44 -23.87
CA ALA A 494 17.82 21.37 -22.53
C ALA A 494 16.44 20.69 -22.52
N GLY A 495 15.89 20.47 -21.32
CA GLY A 495 14.50 20.05 -21.13
C GLY A 495 14.22 18.55 -21.21
N GLY A 496 15.21 17.74 -21.56
CA GLY A 496 15.06 16.30 -21.69
C GLY A 496 15.49 15.52 -20.43
N LEU A 497 16.35 14.52 -20.60
CA LEU A 497 16.74 13.58 -19.56
C LEU A 497 18.27 13.43 -19.50
N VAL A 498 18.82 13.26 -18.30
CA VAL A 498 20.19 12.79 -18.10
C VAL A 498 20.10 11.39 -17.53
N LEU A 499 20.76 10.42 -18.16
CA LEU A 499 20.91 9.06 -17.64
C LEU A 499 22.38 8.81 -17.34
N TRP A 500 22.66 8.03 -16.31
CA TRP A 500 24.01 7.53 -16.04
C TRP A 500 24.09 6.06 -16.40
N ASN A 501 25.27 5.61 -16.77
CA ASN A 501 25.59 4.19 -16.92
C ASN A 501 25.70 3.44 -15.58
N LYS A 502 24.81 3.75 -14.63
CA LYS A 502 24.78 3.17 -13.29
C LYS A 502 23.37 2.66 -13.02
N ALA A 503 23.30 1.39 -12.63
CA ALA A 503 22.08 0.78 -12.14
C ALA A 503 22.13 0.70 -10.61
N VAL A 504 21.00 0.90 -9.96
CA VAL A 504 20.89 0.74 -8.51
C VAL A 504 20.70 -0.75 -8.17
N PRO A 505 21.23 -1.21 -7.02
CA PRO A 505 20.96 -2.55 -6.51
C PRO A 505 19.54 -2.65 -5.94
N ASP A 506 19.02 -3.85 -5.70
CA ASP A 506 17.63 -4.05 -5.27
C ASP A 506 17.35 -3.40 -3.90
N GLU A 507 18.32 -3.41 -2.98
CA GLU A 507 18.19 -2.80 -1.65
C GLU A 507 17.98 -1.28 -1.71
N TYR A 508 18.27 -0.65 -2.86
CA TYR A 508 17.96 0.76 -3.08
C TYR A 508 16.47 1.05 -2.88
N PHE A 509 15.59 0.16 -3.31
CA PHE A 509 14.15 0.39 -3.26
C PHE A 509 13.52 0.17 -1.88
N ASP A 510 14.28 -0.44 -0.97
CA ASP A 510 13.90 -0.65 0.44
C ASP A 510 14.48 0.43 1.37
N ALA A 511 15.40 1.26 0.87
CA ALA A 511 16.08 2.30 1.63
C ALA A 511 15.19 3.53 1.90
N THR A 512 15.55 4.30 2.92
CA THR A 512 14.96 5.63 3.18
C THR A 512 15.36 6.62 2.08
N GLY A 513 14.59 7.71 1.93
CA GLY A 513 14.90 8.73 0.91
C GLY A 513 16.29 9.36 1.06
N GLU A 514 16.78 9.49 2.29
CA GLU A 514 18.15 9.96 2.56
C GLU A 514 19.20 8.94 2.14
N GLU A 515 19.00 7.64 2.43
CA GLU A 515 19.89 6.57 1.99
C GLU A 515 19.92 6.44 0.47
N MET A 516 18.76 6.47 -0.19
CA MET A 516 18.65 6.48 -1.65
C MET A 516 19.44 7.64 -2.28
N MET A 517 19.34 8.84 -1.69
CA MET A 517 20.09 10.01 -2.16
C MET A 517 21.60 9.78 -2.04
N HIS A 518 22.07 9.30 -0.89
CA HIS A 518 23.49 8.99 -0.68
C HIS A 518 24.00 7.90 -1.64
N MET A 519 23.23 6.82 -1.84
CA MET A 519 23.56 5.75 -2.79
C MET A 519 23.66 6.27 -4.22
N SER A 520 22.68 7.07 -4.65
CA SER A 520 22.65 7.65 -6.00
C SER A 520 23.87 8.56 -6.22
N GLN A 521 24.19 9.42 -5.25
CA GLN A 521 25.35 10.31 -5.31
C GLN A 521 26.68 9.55 -5.33
N ALA A 522 26.79 8.48 -4.54
CA ALA A 522 27.99 7.64 -4.54
C ALA A 522 28.21 7.00 -5.91
N LEU A 523 27.16 6.42 -6.51
CA LEU A 523 27.22 5.78 -7.83
C LEU A 523 27.61 6.74 -8.95
N ILE A 524 27.06 7.96 -8.97
CA ILE A 524 27.39 8.95 -10.01
C ILE A 524 28.75 9.65 -9.79
N ALA A 525 29.34 9.51 -8.60
CA ALA A 525 30.68 10.01 -8.30
C ALA A 525 31.79 9.02 -8.67
N GLU A 526 31.43 7.79 -9.08
CA GLU A 526 32.40 6.78 -9.52
C GLU A 526 33.14 7.25 -10.79
N PRO A 527 34.45 6.96 -10.95
CA PRO A 527 35.25 7.48 -12.07
C PRO A 527 34.77 7.08 -13.47
N ASP A 528 34.03 5.97 -13.57
CA ASP A 528 33.44 5.43 -14.79
C ASP A 528 31.95 5.78 -14.96
N ALA A 529 31.40 6.64 -14.09
CA ALA A 529 30.05 7.18 -14.23
C ALA A 529 30.02 8.25 -15.33
N GLU A 530 29.42 7.91 -16.46
CA GLU A 530 29.28 8.76 -17.65
C GLU A 530 27.81 9.14 -17.85
N PRO A 531 27.50 10.45 -17.93
CA PRO A 531 26.15 10.92 -18.21
C PRO A 531 25.86 10.95 -19.72
N ASP A 532 24.75 10.35 -20.12
CA ASP A 532 24.13 10.47 -21.44
C ASP A 532 23.01 11.51 -21.40
N TYR A 533 23.07 12.49 -22.32
CA TYR A 533 22.11 13.59 -22.41
C TYR A 533 21.12 13.37 -23.55
N VAL A 534 19.84 13.35 -23.21
CA VAL A 534 18.73 13.26 -24.16
C VAL A 534 18.11 14.64 -24.31
N SER A 535 18.15 15.20 -25.52
CA SER A 535 17.41 16.42 -25.85
C SER A 535 15.92 16.18 -25.90
N TYR A 536 15.15 17.19 -25.48
CA TYR A 536 13.71 17.19 -25.59
C TYR A 536 13.23 17.17 -27.04
N ALA A 537 12.18 16.40 -27.32
CA ALA A 537 11.31 16.55 -28.48
C ALA A 537 9.89 16.08 -28.13
N SER A 538 8.87 16.75 -28.65
CA SER A 538 7.48 16.38 -28.48
C SER A 538 7.23 15.01 -29.12
N ASN A 539 6.45 14.16 -28.45
CA ASN A 539 6.16 12.79 -28.87
C ASN A 539 7.39 11.88 -28.98
N ARG A 540 8.50 12.24 -28.33
CA ARG A 540 9.67 11.38 -28.13
C ARG A 540 9.43 10.44 -26.96
N ALA A 541 9.77 9.18 -27.17
CA ALA A 541 9.81 8.15 -26.16
C ALA A 541 11.25 7.78 -25.81
N MET A 542 11.50 7.51 -24.54
CA MET A 542 12.73 6.91 -24.03
C MET A 542 12.37 5.60 -23.32
N MET A 543 12.99 4.50 -23.74
CA MET A 543 12.84 3.20 -23.10
C MET A 543 14.15 2.84 -22.40
N PHE A 544 14.05 2.41 -21.15
CA PHE A 544 15.22 2.00 -20.35
C PHE A 544 14.84 1.01 -19.25
N ARG A 545 15.84 0.27 -18.75
CA ARG A 545 15.67 -0.54 -17.53
C ARG A 545 15.39 0.40 -16.35
N SER A 546 14.34 0.12 -15.59
CA SER A 546 13.85 1.05 -14.57
C SER A 546 14.87 1.33 -13.47
N ASN A 547 15.77 0.38 -13.16
CA ASN A 547 16.81 0.55 -12.15
C ASN A 547 18.00 1.42 -12.59
N VAL A 548 17.98 2.01 -13.79
CA VAL A 548 19.03 2.93 -14.27
C VAL A 548 18.84 4.32 -13.64
N LEU A 549 19.92 4.89 -13.10
CA LEU A 549 19.91 6.24 -12.53
C LEU A 549 19.67 7.29 -13.61
N HIS A 550 18.71 8.18 -13.34
CA HIS A 550 18.36 9.26 -14.24
C HIS A 550 17.83 10.49 -13.48
N LYS A 551 17.85 11.65 -14.16
CA LYS A 551 17.20 12.88 -13.71
C LYS A 551 16.66 13.69 -14.87
N THR A 552 15.70 14.56 -14.60
CA THR A 552 15.29 15.58 -15.57
C THR A 552 16.45 16.57 -15.78
N HIS A 553 16.82 16.82 -17.04
CA HIS A 553 17.83 17.82 -17.40
C HIS A 553 17.30 19.24 -17.17
N ARG A 554 18.18 20.25 -17.10
CA ARG A 554 17.81 21.66 -16.87
C ARG A 554 16.60 22.07 -17.73
N LEU A 555 15.57 22.63 -17.10
CA LEU A 555 14.35 23.04 -17.78
C LEU A 555 14.45 24.47 -18.31
N LYS A 556 14.08 24.67 -19.57
CA LYS A 556 13.98 25.99 -20.21
C LYS A 556 12.72 26.10 -21.05
N PHE A 557 11.55 25.94 -20.42
CA PHE A 557 10.25 26.07 -21.09
C PHE A 557 9.62 27.43 -20.80
N ARG A 558 8.73 27.91 -21.68
CA ARG A 558 7.93 29.11 -21.36
C ARG A 558 7.11 28.85 -20.10
N ASP A 559 7.17 29.76 -19.13
CA ASP A 559 6.39 29.65 -17.90
C ASP A 559 4.94 30.12 -18.12
N ALA A 560 4.19 29.31 -18.86
CA ALA A 560 2.78 29.53 -19.14
C ALA A 560 2.05 28.19 -19.16
N TYR A 561 0.76 28.20 -18.79
CA TYR A 561 -0.04 26.98 -18.58
C TYR A 561 0.09 25.91 -19.67
N LEU A 562 0.03 26.33 -20.94
CA LEU A 562 0.07 25.45 -22.12
C LEU A 562 1.49 24.99 -22.50
N HIS A 563 2.51 25.65 -21.97
CA HIS A 563 3.89 25.54 -22.43
C HIS A 563 4.83 24.91 -21.39
N ARG A 564 4.36 24.63 -20.18
CA ARG A 564 5.17 23.90 -19.20
C ARG A 564 5.41 22.46 -19.67
N ARG A 565 6.62 21.96 -19.38
CA ARG A 565 7.03 20.59 -19.71
C ARG A 565 6.13 19.60 -18.99
N VAL A 566 5.57 18.66 -19.75
CA VAL A 566 4.81 17.53 -19.22
C VAL A 566 5.52 16.25 -19.61
N SER A 567 5.83 15.44 -18.60
CA SER A 567 6.39 14.11 -18.77
C SER A 567 5.38 13.07 -18.31
N ILE A 568 5.30 11.97 -19.04
CA ILE A 568 4.50 10.79 -18.68
C ILE A 568 5.44 9.60 -18.61
N THR A 569 5.31 8.78 -17.59
CA THR A 569 6.10 7.57 -17.41
C THR A 569 5.16 6.38 -17.28
N PHE A 570 5.43 5.33 -18.04
CA PHE A 570 4.78 4.03 -17.93
C PHE A 570 5.79 3.03 -17.36
N LEU A 571 5.38 2.30 -16.33
CA LEU A 571 6.21 1.36 -15.61
C LEU A 571 5.67 -0.07 -15.72
N TYR A 572 6.54 -1.02 -16.01
CA TYR A 572 6.18 -2.43 -16.17
C TYR A 572 7.06 -3.34 -15.31
N GLY A 573 6.45 -4.35 -14.72
CA GLY A 573 7.12 -5.34 -13.87
C GLY A 573 7.49 -4.79 -12.48
N LYS A 574 8.05 -5.68 -11.64
CA LYS A 574 8.72 -5.35 -10.37
C LYS A 574 10.24 -5.47 -10.59
N PRO A 575 11.11 -4.66 -9.96
CA PRO A 575 12.55 -4.92 -9.86
C PRO A 575 12.80 -6.20 -9.06
N GLY A 576 14.02 -6.72 -9.19
CA GLY A 576 14.51 -7.75 -8.27
C GLY A 576 14.28 -9.20 -8.67
N LYS A 577 14.00 -9.48 -9.95
CA LYS A 577 14.36 -10.78 -10.55
C LYS A 577 14.97 -10.58 -11.92
N SER A 578 16.27 -10.33 -11.90
CA SER A 578 17.19 -10.51 -13.02
C SER A 578 16.78 -11.72 -13.86
N MET A 579 16.40 -11.49 -15.12
CA MET A 579 16.61 -12.46 -16.18
C MET A 579 18.12 -12.54 -16.41
N THR A 580 18.76 -13.44 -15.69
CA THR A 580 20.05 -14.04 -16.09
C THR A 580 19.83 -15.53 -16.21
#